data_AF-A0A9D7HB95-F1
#
_entry.id   AF-A0A9D7HB95-F1
#
_cell.length_a   1.000
_cell.length_b   1.000
_cell.length_c   1.000
_cell.angle_alpha   90.00
_cell.angle_beta   90.00
_cell.angle_gamma   90.00
#
_symmetry.space_group_name_H-M   'P 1'
#
loop_
_entity.id
_entity.type
_entity.pdbx_description
1 polymer ?
#
loop_
_entity_poly.entity_id
_entity_poly.type
_entity_poly.pdbx_seq_one_letter_code
_entity_poly.pdbx_strand_id
1 'polypeptide(L)'
;MSVIMNGESFFSGLANNCRSNPNWASVNKRIFRGLDFLVSVANDDFHTYLTLTEPVSGIIEDRPDFSNVDGAIGIWGSRYTKNLVGKRLNGNTLQQLVDGQYTGNLQFCSALDPGGAYSCN
;
A
#
# COMPACT_ATOMS: atom_id res chain seq x y z
N MET A 1 0.99 3.95 -17.15
CA MET A 1 1.13 4.68 -15.87
C MET A 1 2.02 3.85 -14.96
N SER A 2 3.13 4.41 -14.49
CA SER A 2 4.06 3.74 -13.55
C SER A 2 4.17 4.60 -12.29
N VAL A 3 3.96 4.01 -11.13
CA VAL A 3 4.17 4.69 -9.85
C VAL A 3 5.60 4.37 -9.40
N ILE A 4 6.38 5.41 -9.14
CA ILE A 4 7.73 5.27 -8.56
C ILE A 4 7.58 5.38 -7.04
N MET A 5 7.97 4.33 -6.33
CA MET A 5 8.02 4.35 -4.87
C MET A 5 9.46 4.61 -4.43
N ASN A 6 9.64 5.59 -3.54
CA ASN A 6 10.94 5.87 -2.96
C ASN A 6 11.28 4.79 -1.91
N GLY A 7 12.45 4.16 -2.04
CA GLY A 7 12.88 3.09 -1.15
C GLY A 7 12.99 3.50 0.32
N GLU A 8 13.43 4.73 0.60
CA GLU A 8 13.51 5.27 1.96
C GLU A 8 12.12 5.39 2.59
N SER A 9 11.16 5.93 1.86
CA SER A 9 9.77 6.03 2.33
C SER A 9 9.15 4.66 2.59
N PHE A 10 9.50 3.66 1.77
CA PHE A 10 9.05 2.28 1.95
C PHE A 10 9.62 1.67 3.24
N PHE A 11 10.93 1.73 3.46
CA PHE A 11 11.55 1.11 4.64
C PHE A 11 11.24 1.86 5.94
N SER A 12 11.20 3.18 5.93
CA SER A 12 10.81 3.98 7.09
C SER A 12 9.33 3.74 7.46
N GLY A 13 8.43 3.71 6.48
CA GLY A 13 7.03 3.36 6.67
C GLY A 13 6.85 1.94 7.21
N LEU A 14 7.58 0.96 6.67
CA LEU A 14 7.56 -0.42 7.16
C LEU A 14 8.03 -0.50 8.62
N ALA A 15 9.10 0.21 8.97
CA ALA A 15 9.63 0.23 10.33
C ALA A 15 8.64 0.85 11.32
N ASN A 16 7.99 1.95 10.95
CA ASN A 16 6.98 2.60 11.78
C ASN A 16 5.77 1.69 12.01
N ASN A 17 5.31 0.98 10.97
CA ASN A 17 4.22 0.01 11.10
C ASN A 17 4.60 -1.21 11.94
N CYS A 18 5.87 -1.63 11.93
CA CYS A 18 6.31 -2.71 12.82
C CYS A 18 6.36 -2.25 14.28
N ARG A 19 6.85 -1.04 14.54
CA ARG A 19 7.02 -0.46 15.88
C ARG A 19 5.71 0.01 16.52
N SER A 20 4.65 0.22 15.73
CA SER A 20 3.32 0.52 16.27
C SER A 20 2.73 -0.66 17.06
N ASN A 21 3.21 -1.89 16.84
CA ASN A 21 2.83 -3.04 17.65
C ASN A 21 3.57 -3.01 19.00
N PRO A 22 2.87 -3.02 20.15
CA PRO A 22 3.51 -2.91 21.47
C PRO A 22 4.55 -4.00 21.77
N ASN A 23 4.44 -5.17 21.15
CA ASN A 23 5.34 -6.31 21.36
C ASN A 23 6.45 -6.39 20.30
N TRP A 24 6.67 -5.33 19.52
CA TRP A 24 7.59 -5.38 18.38
C TRP A 24 9.03 -5.78 18.76
N ALA A 25 9.47 -5.39 19.96
CA ALA A 25 10.82 -5.64 20.48
C ALA A 25 11.00 -7.05 21.06
N SER A 26 9.90 -7.72 21.44
CA SER A 26 9.90 -9.09 21.96
C SER A 26 9.81 -10.15 20.87
N VAL A 27 9.71 -9.72 19.61
CA VAL A 27 9.78 -10.64 18.47
C VAL A 27 11.16 -11.30 18.44
N ASN A 28 11.23 -12.56 18.01
CA ASN A 28 12.51 -13.24 17.82
C ASN A 28 12.97 -13.13 16.36
N LYS A 29 12.05 -13.40 15.42
CA LYS A 29 12.29 -13.39 13.97
C LYS A 29 11.02 -13.01 13.20
N ARG A 30 11.17 -12.26 12.10
CA ARG A 30 10.12 -11.91 11.15
C ARG A 30 10.42 -12.51 9.79
N ILE A 31 9.64 -13.51 9.39
CA ILE A 31 9.86 -14.19 8.10
C ILE A 31 9.18 -13.39 6.99
N PHE A 32 9.98 -12.79 6.12
CA PHE A 32 9.46 -12.14 4.92
C PHE A 32 9.05 -13.18 3.87
N ARG A 33 7.77 -13.17 3.47
CA ARG A 33 7.20 -14.12 2.49
C ARG A 33 7.03 -13.52 1.11
N GLY A 34 6.73 -12.22 1.04
CA GLY A 34 6.45 -11.50 -0.20
C GLY A 34 5.63 -10.25 0.05
N LEU A 35 5.40 -9.49 -1.00
CA LEU A 35 4.51 -8.34 -1.04
C LEU A 35 3.25 -8.69 -1.82
N ASP A 36 2.12 -8.26 -1.29
CA ASP A 36 0.83 -8.36 -1.94
C ASP A 36 0.38 -6.97 -2.37
N PHE A 37 0.10 -6.80 -3.65
CA PHE A 37 -0.45 -5.57 -4.21
C PHE A 37 -1.93 -5.78 -4.52
N LEU A 38 -2.77 -5.05 -3.81
CA LEU A 38 -4.20 -4.95 -4.06
C LEU A 38 -4.47 -3.58 -4.69
N VAL A 39 -4.83 -3.56 -5.97
CA VAL A 39 -5.11 -2.33 -6.70
C VAL A 39 -6.56 -2.36 -7.15
N SER A 40 -7.31 -1.32 -6.80
CA SER A 40 -8.67 -1.10 -7.30
C SER A 40 -8.75 0.25 -7.99
N VAL A 41 -9.30 0.26 -9.20
CA VAL A 41 -9.45 1.46 -10.05
C VAL A 41 -10.92 1.59 -10.40
N ALA A 42 -11.47 2.79 -10.24
CA ALA A 42 -12.84 3.14 -10.62
C ALA A 42 -12.87 3.83 -11.99
N ASN A 43 -14.04 3.91 -12.60
CA ASN A 43 -14.25 4.61 -13.87
C ASN A 43 -14.21 6.13 -13.71
N ASP A 44 -14.13 6.84 -14.85
CA ASP A 44 -14.02 8.31 -14.88
C ASP A 44 -15.27 9.02 -14.30
N ASP A 45 -16.45 8.40 -14.37
CA ASP A 45 -17.66 8.95 -13.73
C ASP A 45 -17.51 9.03 -12.21
N PHE A 46 -16.78 8.08 -11.59
CA PHE A 46 -16.47 8.14 -10.16
C PHE A 46 -15.52 9.27 -9.83
N HIS A 47 -14.56 9.56 -10.69
CA HIS A 47 -13.69 10.72 -10.52
C HIS A 47 -14.49 12.03 -10.61
N THR A 48 -15.40 12.13 -11.59
CA THR A 48 -16.30 13.29 -11.74
C THR A 48 -17.20 13.47 -10.53
N TYR A 49 -17.82 12.38 -10.06
CA TYR A 49 -18.66 12.40 -8.86
C TYR A 49 -17.89 12.85 -7.62
N LEU A 50 -16.70 12.29 -7.36
CA LEU A 50 -15.86 12.71 -6.23
C LEU A 50 -15.51 14.19 -6.32
N THR A 51 -15.04 14.63 -7.49
CA THR A 51 -14.68 16.03 -7.71
C THR A 51 -15.85 16.93 -7.40
N LEU A 52 -17.06 16.57 -7.86
CA LEU A 52 -18.31 17.32 -7.67
C LEU A 52 -18.93 17.22 -6.28
N THR A 53 -18.59 16.21 -5.49
CA THR A 53 -19.16 16.03 -4.13
C THR A 53 -18.20 16.43 -3.02
N GLU A 54 -16.93 16.69 -3.32
CA GLU A 54 -15.95 17.16 -2.34
C GLU A 54 -16.38 18.49 -1.68
N PRO A 55 -16.29 18.60 -0.35
CA PRO A 55 -16.68 19.80 0.38
C PRO A 55 -15.72 20.95 0.07
N VAL A 56 -16.27 22.04 -0.46
CA VAL A 56 -15.53 23.29 -0.69
C VAL A 56 -15.54 24.15 0.58
N SER A 57 -14.37 24.67 0.95
CA SER A 57 -14.21 25.57 2.10
C SER A 57 -14.59 27.03 1.81
N GLY A 58 -15.50 27.27 0.85
CA GLY A 58 -15.85 28.61 0.34
C GLY A 58 -17.30 29.02 0.63
N ILE A 59 -17.59 30.33 0.50
CA ILE A 59 -18.90 30.97 0.79
C ILE A 59 -19.98 30.69 -0.30
N ILE A 60 -19.65 29.93 -1.35
CA ILE A 60 -20.57 29.65 -2.46
C ILE A 60 -21.36 28.38 -2.14
N GLU A 61 -22.69 28.51 -2.07
CA GLU A 61 -23.62 27.53 -1.49
C GLU A 61 -24.36 26.63 -2.49
N ASP A 62 -24.18 26.78 -3.82
CA ASP A 62 -24.85 25.90 -4.80
C ASP A 62 -23.85 25.19 -5.71
N ARG A 63 -23.84 23.86 -5.64
CA ARG A 63 -23.09 22.98 -6.53
C ARG A 63 -24.04 22.01 -7.24
N PRO A 64 -23.85 21.74 -8.54
CA PRO A 64 -24.64 20.74 -9.22
C PRO A 64 -24.34 19.33 -8.70
N ASP A 65 -25.37 18.64 -8.23
CA ASP A 65 -25.32 17.21 -7.95
C ASP A 65 -25.12 16.44 -9.26
N PHE A 66 -24.16 15.51 -9.26
CA PHE A 66 -23.93 14.61 -10.38
C PHE A 66 -24.43 13.21 -10.04
N SER A 67 -25.31 12.68 -10.88
CA SER A 67 -25.75 11.29 -10.86
C SER A 67 -25.90 10.82 -12.30
N ASN A 68 -25.40 9.63 -12.61
CA ASN A 68 -25.64 8.98 -13.90
C ASN A 68 -26.79 7.95 -13.82
N VAL A 69 -27.59 8.01 -12.75
CA VAL A 69 -28.75 7.16 -12.50
C VAL A 69 -29.99 8.03 -12.30
N ASP A 70 -31.06 7.74 -13.02
CA ASP A 70 -32.31 8.49 -12.90
C ASP A 70 -33.07 8.12 -11.60
N GLY A 71 -33.58 9.13 -10.90
CA GLY A 71 -34.35 8.98 -9.66
C GLY A 71 -33.55 8.46 -8.45
N ALA A 72 -32.21 8.42 -8.51
CA ALA A 72 -31.36 7.94 -7.42
C ALA A 72 -30.16 8.86 -7.17
N ILE A 73 -29.64 8.81 -5.95
CA ILE A 73 -28.41 9.50 -5.54
C ILE A 73 -27.23 8.54 -5.69
N GLY A 74 -26.18 9.01 -6.34
CA GLY A 74 -24.92 8.30 -6.51
C GLY A 74 -24.60 8.02 -7.96
N ILE A 75 -23.73 7.04 -8.20
CA ILE A 75 -23.33 6.67 -9.55
C ILE A 75 -23.33 5.17 -9.73
N TRP A 76 -23.60 4.76 -10.96
CA TRP A 76 -23.39 3.41 -11.44
C TRP A 76 -22.15 3.36 -12.31
N GLY A 77 -21.16 2.56 -11.93
CA GLY A 77 -19.88 2.55 -12.61
C GLY A 77 -19.17 1.20 -12.53
N SER A 78 -18.19 1.01 -13.40
CA SER A 78 -17.35 -0.18 -13.38
C SER A 78 -16.15 0.01 -12.46
N ARG A 79 -15.75 -1.06 -11.77
CA ARG A 79 -14.51 -1.13 -10.99
C ARG A 79 -13.62 -2.25 -11.52
N TYR A 80 -12.35 -1.94 -11.72
CA TYR A 80 -11.31 -2.92 -12.01
C TYR A 80 -10.52 -3.21 -10.74
N THR A 81 -10.46 -4.48 -10.33
CA THR A 81 -9.64 -4.91 -9.18
C THR A 81 -8.60 -5.91 -9.67
N LYS A 82 -7.34 -5.68 -9.27
CA LYS A 82 -6.22 -6.55 -9.59
C LYS A 82 -5.42 -6.86 -8.34
N ASN A 83 -5.16 -8.16 -8.15
CA ASN A 83 -4.40 -8.68 -7.02
C ASN A 83 -3.12 -9.31 -7.54
N LEU A 84 -1.99 -8.87 -7.03
CA LEU A 84 -0.69 -9.49 -7.27
C LEU A 84 -0.17 -9.98 -5.92
N VAL A 85 -0.26 -11.29 -5.70
CA VAL A 85 0.11 -11.92 -4.43
C VAL A 85 1.51 -12.51 -4.53
N GLY A 86 2.27 -12.47 -3.43
CA GLY A 86 3.55 -13.16 -3.31
C GLY A 86 4.66 -12.58 -4.17
N LYS A 87 4.63 -11.27 -4.46
CA LYS A 87 5.73 -10.63 -5.18
C LYS A 87 6.98 -10.62 -4.31
N ARG A 88 8.07 -11.16 -4.85
CA ARG A 88 9.37 -11.18 -4.17
C ARG A 88 10.11 -9.88 -4.43
N LEU A 89 10.86 -9.47 -3.42
CA LEU A 89 11.88 -8.42 -3.54
C LEU A 89 13.11 -9.01 -4.23
N ASN A 90 13.91 -8.16 -4.89
CA ASN A 90 15.21 -8.58 -5.40
C ASN A 90 16.21 -8.76 -4.25
N GLY A 91 17.35 -9.40 -4.52
CA GLY A 91 18.36 -9.70 -3.49
C GLY A 91 18.87 -8.46 -2.73
N ASN A 92 19.14 -7.36 -3.44
CA ASN A 92 19.62 -6.12 -2.83
C ASN A 92 18.60 -5.50 -1.88
N THR A 93 17.32 -5.44 -2.27
CA THR A 93 16.25 -4.90 -1.42
C THR A 93 15.94 -5.84 -0.26
N LEU A 94 16.10 -7.17 -0.43
CA LEU A 94 16.04 -8.13 0.67
C LEU A 94 17.17 -7.93 1.68
N GLN A 95 18.39 -7.69 1.21
CA GLN A 95 19.51 -7.37 2.09
C GLN A 95 19.27 -6.07 2.85
N GLN A 96 18.74 -5.04 2.19
CA GLN A 96 18.33 -3.80 2.85
C GLN A 96 17.18 -4.01 3.85
N LEU A 97 16.30 -5.00 3.65
CA LEU A 97 15.28 -5.34 4.62
C LEU A 97 15.89 -5.94 5.91
N VAL A 98 16.92 -6.78 5.77
CA VAL A 98 17.56 -7.49 6.88
C VAL A 98 18.58 -6.63 7.61
N ASP A 99 19.39 -5.84 6.89
CA ASP A 99 20.54 -5.11 7.44
C ASP A 99 20.41 -3.58 7.33
N GLY A 100 19.35 -3.08 6.71
CA GLY A 100 19.20 -1.66 6.42
C GLY A 100 18.98 -0.80 7.66
N GLN A 101 19.26 0.50 7.53
CA GLN A 101 19.24 1.46 8.63
C GLN A 101 17.89 1.57 9.37
N TYR A 102 16.77 1.31 8.71
CA TYR A 102 15.44 1.41 9.32
C TYR A 102 14.94 0.10 9.92
N THR A 103 15.26 -1.03 9.30
CA THR A 103 14.65 -2.34 9.57
C THR A 103 15.61 -3.37 10.15
N GLY A 104 16.91 -3.07 10.23
CA GLY A 104 17.91 -4.01 10.74
C GLY A 104 17.68 -4.44 12.18
N ASN A 105 17.10 -3.57 13.01
CA ASN A 105 16.73 -3.90 14.39
C ASN A 105 15.35 -4.56 14.54
N LEU A 106 14.68 -4.91 13.45
CA LEU A 106 13.34 -5.51 13.46
C LEU A 106 13.35 -7.03 13.26
N GLN A 107 14.55 -7.63 13.21
CA GLN A 107 14.80 -9.08 13.13
C GLN A 107 14.12 -9.73 11.92
N PHE A 108 14.21 -9.07 10.76
CA PHE A 108 13.74 -9.68 9.52
C PHE A 108 14.66 -10.83 9.08
N CYS A 109 14.04 -11.90 8.63
CA CYS A 109 14.68 -13.05 8.02
C CYS A 109 14.08 -13.25 6.64
N SER A 110 14.93 -13.49 5.64
CA SER A 110 14.47 -13.76 4.29
C SER A 110 15.31 -14.83 3.62
N ALA A 111 14.70 -15.60 2.72
CA ALA A 111 15.42 -16.51 1.85
C ALA A 111 15.72 -15.77 0.54
N LEU A 112 16.99 -15.67 0.15
CA LEU A 112 17.39 -15.08 -1.12
C LEU A 112 16.79 -15.86 -2.30
N ASP A 113 16.76 -17.19 -2.18
CA ASP A 113 16.22 -18.11 -3.18
C ASP A 113 14.89 -18.77 -2.76
N PRO A 114 14.02 -19.16 -3.72
CA PRO A 114 12.83 -19.96 -3.44
C PRO A 114 13.22 -21.31 -2.82
N GLY A 115 12.82 -21.56 -1.57
CA GLY A 115 13.17 -22.78 -0.83
C GLY A 115 14.58 -22.77 -0.22
N GLY A 116 15.32 -21.66 -0.32
CA GLY A 116 16.61 -21.48 0.33
C GLY A 116 16.50 -21.31 1.85
N ALA A 117 17.62 -21.46 2.55
CA ALA A 117 17.70 -21.18 3.98
C ALA A 117 17.39 -19.69 4.23
N TYR A 118 16.60 -19.41 5.28
CA TYR A 118 16.36 -18.04 5.71
C TYR A 118 17.64 -17.48 6.33
N SER A 119 18.26 -16.49 5.68
CA SER A 119 19.32 -15.70 6.28
C SER A 119 18.70 -14.67 7.22
N CYS A 120 19.15 -14.70 8.47
CA CYS A 120 18.83 -13.74 9.52
C CYS A 120 20.12 -13.06 9.98
N ASN A 121 20.00 -11.88 10.57
CA ASN A 121 21.04 -11.29 11.41
C ASN A 121 20.88 -11.81 12.86
#